data_AF-A0A261S6U9-F1
#
_entry.id   AF-A0A261S6U9-F1
#
_cell.length_a   1.000
_cell.length_b   1.000
_cell.length_c   1.000
_cell.angle_alpha   90.00
_cell.angle_beta   90.00
_cell.angle_gamma   90.00
#
_symmetry.space_group_name_H-M   'P 1'
#
loop_
_entity.id
_entity.type
_entity.pdbx_description
1 polymer ?
#
loop_
_entity_poly.entity_id
_entity_poly.type
_entity_poly.pdbx_seq_one_letter_code
_entity_poly.pdbx_strand_id
1 'polypeptide(L)'
;MSMNIGNMGVGNISSLDLSSMDIETALMMVQSQRVSLLDSQLNQQIQEVQNRNKLTASLNDMQAALNSMKATLPSKDAAPGDKVPDNADNRQLAANFATISSALGMGTSPVGVNGTVDNEKGVSASQISSMPTREGLEKMINSVKTQLDTASNSQQMDMLRLQSMSNKRNEAFDVMTNFVKKMQDSRSSIIGNMR
;
A
#
# COMPACT_ATOMS: atom_id res chain seq x y z
N MET A 1 -37.69 -20.91 65.99
CA MET A 1 -37.80 -22.33 65.61
C MET A 1 -36.70 -22.63 64.63
N SER A 2 -35.75 -23.45 65.08
CA SER A 2 -34.64 -24.00 64.31
C SER A 2 -35.16 -24.94 63.23
N MET A 3 -34.57 -24.90 62.04
CA MET A 3 -34.33 -26.11 61.25
C MET A 3 -32.96 -26.01 60.58
N ASN A 4 -32.01 -26.65 61.24
CA ASN A 4 -30.80 -27.27 60.70
C ASN A 4 -31.19 -28.40 59.72
N ILE A 5 -30.44 -28.57 58.62
CA ILE A 5 -30.14 -29.79 57.80
C ILE A 5 -29.64 -29.23 56.45
N GLY A 6 -28.50 -29.60 55.87
CA GLY A 6 -27.54 -30.60 56.26
C GLY A 6 -26.29 -30.46 55.40
N ASN A 7 -25.19 -30.91 56.01
CA ASN A 7 -23.94 -31.26 55.39
C ASN A 7 -24.15 -32.18 54.18
N MET A 8 -23.96 -31.66 52.95
CA MET A 8 -23.75 -32.47 51.75
C MET A 8 -22.48 -32.00 51.04
N GLY A 9 -21.50 -32.90 51.02
CA GLY A 9 -20.61 -33.07 49.87
C GLY A 9 -19.43 -32.13 49.79
N VAL A 10 -18.33 -32.52 50.45
CA VAL A 10 -17.00 -32.32 49.91
C VAL A 10 -16.96 -32.99 48.52
N GLY A 11 -17.16 -32.17 47.49
CA GLY A 11 -16.98 -32.49 46.08
C GLY A 11 -15.76 -31.76 45.56
N ASN A 12 -14.60 -32.07 46.14
CA ASN A 12 -13.29 -31.85 45.54
C ASN A 12 -13.19 -32.69 44.26
N ILE A 13 -13.89 -32.31 43.20
CA ILE A 13 -13.61 -32.66 41.79
C ILE A 13 -14.37 -31.58 41.02
N SER A 14 -13.69 -30.57 40.45
CA SER A 14 -14.10 -29.81 39.24
C SER A 14 -13.36 -28.47 39.06
N SER A 15 -12.64 -27.93 40.05
CA SER A 15 -11.97 -26.62 39.87
C SER A 15 -10.59 -26.71 39.20
N LEU A 16 -10.12 -27.92 38.88
CA LEU A 16 -8.83 -28.19 38.25
C LEU A 16 -8.92 -28.49 36.74
N ASP A 17 -10.12 -28.44 36.15
CA ASP A 17 -10.34 -28.83 34.74
C ASP A 17 -11.03 -27.74 33.87
N LEU A 18 -11.61 -26.70 34.50
CA LEU A 18 -12.20 -25.57 33.78
C LEU A 18 -11.16 -24.51 33.36
N SER A 19 -10.02 -24.43 34.04
CA SER A 19 -8.97 -23.45 33.75
C SER A 19 -8.07 -23.88 32.59
N SER A 20 -7.86 -25.18 32.35
CA SER A 20 -7.05 -25.71 31.24
C SER A 20 -7.77 -25.62 29.88
N MET A 21 -9.06 -25.93 29.82
CA MET A 21 -9.82 -25.93 28.56
C MET A 21 -10.10 -24.51 28.04
N ASP A 22 -10.33 -23.54 28.93
CA ASP A 22 -10.55 -22.13 28.56
C ASP A 22 -9.25 -21.41 28.20
N ILE A 23 -8.10 -21.75 28.81
CA ILE A 23 -6.80 -21.15 28.45
C ILE A 23 -6.37 -21.55 27.04
N GLU A 24 -6.58 -22.82 26.65
CA GLU A 24 -6.27 -23.29 25.30
C GLU A 24 -7.16 -22.63 24.24
N THR A 25 -8.44 -22.46 24.54
CA THR A 25 -9.40 -21.75 23.69
C THR A 25 -9.07 -20.25 23.62
N ALA A 26 -8.70 -19.63 24.74
CA ALA A 26 -8.26 -18.24 24.80
C ALA A 26 -6.96 -18.02 24.03
N LEU A 27 -5.98 -18.93 24.14
CA LEU A 27 -4.73 -18.87 23.37
C LEU A 27 -4.97 -19.07 21.88
N MET A 28 -5.86 -20.00 21.49
CA MET A 28 -6.26 -20.18 20.10
C MET A 28 -6.96 -18.92 19.57
N MET A 29 -7.82 -18.29 20.37
CA MET A 29 -8.47 -17.03 20.03
C MET A 29 -7.45 -15.90 19.84
N VAL A 30 -6.45 -15.78 20.72
CA VAL A 30 -5.37 -14.78 20.60
C VAL A 30 -4.52 -15.03 19.34
N GLN A 31 -4.16 -16.27 19.05
CA GLN A 31 -3.38 -16.59 17.84
C GLN A 31 -4.21 -16.39 16.56
N SER A 32 -5.51 -16.71 16.59
CA SER A 32 -6.45 -16.41 15.50
C SER A 32 -6.57 -14.90 15.28
N GLN A 33 -6.68 -14.11 16.35
CA GLN A 33 -6.71 -12.65 16.27
C GLN A 33 -5.40 -12.08 15.73
N ARG A 34 -4.25 -12.62 16.17
CA ARG A 34 -2.93 -12.20 15.68
C ARG A 34 -2.78 -12.48 14.19
N VAL A 35 -3.17 -13.66 13.71
CA VAL A 35 -3.14 -14.00 12.29
C VAL A 35 -4.08 -13.11 11.48
N SER A 36 -5.31 -12.91 11.96
CA SER A 36 -6.28 -12.00 11.32
C SER A 36 -5.74 -10.56 11.22
N LEU A 37 -5.07 -10.06 12.26
CA LEU A 37 -4.45 -8.74 12.26
C LEU A 37 -3.25 -8.67 11.30
N LEU A 38 -2.39 -9.70 11.27
CA LEU A 38 -1.29 -9.79 10.31
C LEU A 38 -1.79 -9.82 8.86
N ASP A 39 -2.88 -10.53 8.59
CA ASP A 39 -3.54 -10.56 7.28
C ASP A 39 -4.10 -9.18 6.89
N SER A 40 -4.77 -8.50 7.83
CA SER A 40 -5.28 -7.14 7.61
C SER A 40 -4.15 -6.17 7.27
N GLN A 41 -3.06 -6.20 8.04
CA GLN A 41 -1.91 -5.35 7.79
C GLN A 41 -1.24 -5.71 6.45
N LEU A 42 -1.13 -7.01 6.12
CA LEU A 42 -0.53 -7.45 4.86
C LEU A 42 -1.35 -6.93 3.67
N ASN A 43 -2.67 -7.02 3.73
CA ASN A 43 -3.56 -6.49 2.70
C ASN A 43 -3.42 -4.98 2.55
N GLN A 44 -3.35 -4.24 3.65
CA GLN A 44 -3.09 -2.79 3.62
C GLN A 44 -1.75 -2.49 2.94
N GLN A 45 -0.69 -3.20 3.32
CA GLN A 45 0.63 -3.01 2.75
C GLN A 45 0.67 -3.36 1.24
N ILE A 46 -0.05 -4.39 0.81
CA ILE A 46 -0.17 -4.74 -0.61
C ILE A 46 -0.86 -3.61 -1.38
N GLN A 47 -1.94 -3.05 -0.83
CA GLN A 47 -2.63 -1.91 -1.45
C GLN A 47 -1.73 -0.68 -1.54
N GLU A 48 -0.97 -0.38 -0.50
CA GLU A 48 0.02 0.70 -0.50
C GLU A 48 1.09 0.48 -1.58
N VAL A 49 1.61 -0.73 -1.71
CA VAL A 49 2.58 -1.08 -2.76
C VAL A 49 1.97 -0.97 -4.15
N GLN A 50 0.73 -1.40 -4.35
CA GLN A 50 0.02 -1.24 -5.63
C GLN A 50 -0.17 0.24 -5.99
N ASN A 51 -0.62 1.05 -5.03
CA ASN A 51 -0.80 2.49 -5.21
C ASN A 51 0.54 3.18 -5.51
N ARG A 52 1.61 2.76 -4.84
CA ARG A 52 2.96 3.26 -5.10
C ARG A 52 3.49 2.84 -6.46
N ASN A 53 3.24 1.61 -6.89
CA ASN A 53 3.60 1.16 -8.23
C ASN A 53 2.90 2.02 -9.30
N LYS A 54 1.61 2.33 -9.11
CA LYS A 54 0.86 3.24 -10.00
C LYS A 54 1.43 4.66 -10.00
N LEU A 55 1.78 5.19 -8.83
CA LEU A 55 2.42 6.50 -8.69
C LEU A 55 3.77 6.53 -9.41
N THR A 56 4.64 5.55 -9.17
CA THR A 56 5.95 5.44 -9.82
C THR A 56 5.82 5.31 -11.34
N ALA A 57 4.85 4.53 -11.83
CA ALA A 57 4.58 4.44 -13.27
C ALA A 57 4.18 5.80 -13.85
N SER A 58 3.23 6.49 -13.20
CA SER A 58 2.77 7.82 -13.63
C SER A 58 3.88 8.88 -13.60
N LEU A 59 4.76 8.83 -12.59
CA LEU A 59 5.92 9.73 -12.51
C LEU A 59 6.95 9.44 -13.61
N ASN A 60 7.15 8.18 -13.99
CA ASN A 60 7.98 7.81 -15.14
C ASN A 60 7.36 8.31 -16.45
N ASP A 61 6.05 8.13 -16.64
CA ASP A 61 5.33 8.63 -17.83
C ASP A 61 5.42 10.16 -17.93
N MET A 62 5.30 10.85 -16.79
CA MET A 62 5.49 12.31 -16.71
C MET A 62 6.93 12.70 -17.08
N GLN A 63 7.93 12.01 -16.54
CA GLN A 63 9.33 12.26 -16.87
C GLN A 63 9.61 12.02 -18.35
N ALA A 64 9.03 10.99 -18.95
CA ALA A 64 9.12 10.71 -20.37
C ALA A 64 8.51 11.85 -21.19
N ALA A 65 7.29 12.29 -20.87
CA ALA A 65 6.62 13.41 -21.54
C ALA A 65 7.44 14.71 -21.45
N LEU A 66 7.98 15.03 -20.27
CA LEU A 66 8.85 16.19 -20.05
C LEU A 66 10.15 16.11 -20.86
N ASN A 67 10.78 14.94 -20.90
CA ASN A 67 12.00 14.72 -21.68
C ASN A 67 11.74 14.82 -23.19
N SER A 68 10.60 14.29 -23.67
CA SER A 68 10.16 14.45 -25.06
C SER A 68 9.94 15.92 -25.41
N MET A 69 9.24 16.69 -24.56
CA MET A 69 9.07 18.14 -24.76
C MET A 69 10.42 18.87 -24.76
N LYS A 70 11.34 18.53 -23.85
CA LYS A 70 12.70 19.10 -23.82
C LYS A 70 13.48 18.80 -25.11
N ALA A 71 13.31 17.62 -25.70
CA ALA A 71 13.95 17.25 -26.96
C ALA A 71 13.45 18.07 -28.16
N THR A 72 12.25 18.62 -28.07
CA THR A 72 11.68 19.48 -29.13
C THR A 72 12.09 20.96 -29.03
N LEU A 73 12.92 21.32 -28.04
CA LEU A 73 13.44 22.68 -27.93
C LEU A 73 14.30 23.03 -29.16
N PRO A 74 14.21 24.28 -29.67
CA PRO A 74 14.82 24.67 -30.94
C PRO A 74 16.35 24.62 -30.95
N SER A 75 16.99 24.68 -29.78
CA SER A 75 18.44 24.59 -29.63
C SER A 75 18.84 23.84 -28.35
N LYS A 76 19.95 23.11 -28.41
CA LYS A 76 20.58 22.48 -27.23
C LYS A 76 20.94 23.53 -26.15
N ASP A 77 21.23 24.76 -26.59
CA ASP A 77 21.54 25.94 -25.77
C ASP A 77 20.38 26.93 -25.67
N ALA A 78 19.13 26.48 -25.88
CA ALA A 78 17.94 27.32 -25.70
C ALA A 78 17.99 28.03 -24.35
N ALA A 79 17.69 29.33 -24.34
CA ALA A 79 17.73 30.16 -23.15
C ALA A 79 16.62 29.73 -22.15
N PRO A 80 16.75 30.06 -20.86
CA PRO A 80 15.75 29.67 -19.85
C PRO A 80 14.31 30.08 -20.18
N GLY A 81 14.14 31.21 -20.88
CA GLY A 81 12.85 31.74 -21.32
C GLY A 81 12.31 31.16 -22.62
N ASP A 82 13.09 30.38 -23.36
CA ASP A 82 12.66 29.81 -24.64
C ASP A 82 11.55 28.79 -24.42
N LYS A 83 10.47 28.95 -25.17
CA LYS A 83 9.31 28.05 -25.13
C LYS A 83 9.52 26.88 -26.07
N VAL A 84 8.92 25.75 -25.70
CA VAL A 84 8.69 24.66 -26.64
C VAL A 84 7.89 25.21 -27.85
N PRO A 85 8.29 24.90 -29.09
CA PRO A 85 7.56 25.34 -30.27
C PRO A 85 6.09 24.92 -30.22
N ASP A 86 5.17 25.83 -30.51
CA ASP A 86 3.73 25.54 -30.50
C ASP A 86 3.31 24.92 -31.84
N ASN A 87 3.39 23.59 -31.93
CA ASN A 87 2.91 22.79 -33.05
C ASN A 87 1.96 21.69 -32.55
N ALA A 88 1.24 21.02 -33.46
CA ALA A 88 0.23 20.02 -33.09
C ALA A 88 0.80 18.90 -32.21
N ASP A 89 1.99 18.40 -32.54
CA ASP A 89 2.66 17.31 -31.82
C ASP A 89 3.06 17.74 -30.40
N ASN A 90 3.63 18.94 -30.26
CA ASN A 90 4.04 19.49 -28.97
C ASN A 90 2.85 19.86 -28.09
N ARG A 91 1.73 20.28 -28.68
CA ARG A 91 0.46 20.43 -27.96
C ARG A 91 -0.07 19.10 -27.45
N GLN A 92 0.09 18.02 -28.22
CA GLN A 92 -0.25 16.67 -27.77
C GLN A 92 0.64 16.22 -26.61
N LEU A 93 1.96 16.45 -26.70
CA LEU A 93 2.90 16.16 -25.61
C LEU A 93 2.57 16.96 -24.34
N ALA A 94 2.26 18.25 -24.49
CA ALA A 94 1.85 19.11 -23.38
C ALA A 94 0.52 18.67 -22.76
N ALA A 95 -0.44 18.22 -23.58
CA ALA A 95 -1.72 17.67 -23.14
C ALA A 95 -1.56 16.33 -22.40
N ASN A 96 -0.69 15.45 -22.89
CA ASN A 96 -0.35 14.20 -22.21
C ASN A 96 0.28 14.49 -20.84
N PHE A 97 1.25 15.40 -20.78
CA PHE A 97 1.84 15.85 -19.51
C PHE A 97 0.77 16.40 -18.54
N ALA A 98 -0.07 17.32 -19.00
CA ALA A 98 -1.09 17.95 -18.15
C ALA A 98 -2.16 16.95 -17.67
N THR A 99 -2.44 15.92 -18.46
CA THR A 99 -3.31 14.79 -18.06
C THR A 99 -2.68 13.97 -16.94
N ILE A 100 -1.40 13.64 -17.07
CA ILE A 100 -0.68 12.87 -16.04
C ILE A 100 -0.52 13.71 -14.76
N SER A 101 -0.21 15.00 -14.89
CA SER A 101 0.03 15.88 -13.74
C SER A 101 -1.23 16.22 -12.96
N SER A 102 -2.39 16.26 -13.62
CA SER A 102 -3.69 16.37 -12.95
C SER A 102 -4.11 15.09 -12.25
N ALA A 103 -3.92 13.92 -12.87
CA ALA A 103 -4.17 12.63 -12.24
C ALA A 103 -3.35 12.44 -10.95
N LEU A 104 -2.15 13.03 -10.89
CA LEU A 104 -1.29 13.04 -9.70
C LEU A 104 -1.53 14.21 -8.73
N GLY A 105 -2.44 15.15 -9.05
CA GLY A 105 -2.72 16.32 -8.21
C GLY A 105 -1.56 17.33 -8.13
N MET A 106 -0.58 17.28 -9.03
CA MET A 106 0.62 18.14 -9.02
C MET A 106 0.40 19.49 -9.71
N GLY A 107 -0.76 19.71 -10.32
CA GLY A 107 -1.05 20.90 -11.14
C GLY A 107 -0.46 20.79 -12.55
N THR A 108 -0.93 21.62 -13.49
CA THR A 108 -0.52 21.53 -14.90
C THR A 108 0.70 22.37 -15.26
N SER A 109 1.19 23.22 -14.35
CA SER A 109 2.42 24.00 -14.58
C SER A 109 3.60 23.07 -14.89
N PRO A 110 4.51 23.37 -15.83
CA PRO A 110 4.67 24.61 -16.60
C PRO A 110 3.76 24.73 -17.84
N VAL A 111 2.85 23.79 -18.07
CA VAL A 111 1.89 23.82 -19.17
C VAL A 111 0.65 24.63 -18.77
N GLY A 112 0.33 25.65 -19.57
CA GLY A 112 -0.91 26.40 -19.42
C GLY A 112 -2.07 25.61 -20.00
N VAL A 113 -3.15 25.45 -19.24
CA VAL A 113 -4.38 24.78 -19.68
C VAL A 113 -5.58 25.70 -19.42
N ASN A 114 -6.47 25.80 -20.41
CA ASN A 114 -7.76 26.48 -20.28
C ASN A 114 -8.87 25.46 -19.98
N GLY A 115 -9.72 25.79 -19.02
CA GLY A 115 -10.86 24.96 -18.59
C GLY A 115 -10.57 24.09 -17.37
N THR A 116 -11.58 23.35 -16.91
CA THR A 116 -11.40 22.37 -15.83
C THR A 116 -10.60 21.18 -16.36
N VAL A 117 -9.57 20.80 -15.61
CA VAL A 117 -8.83 19.59 -15.88
C VAL A 117 -9.52 18.46 -15.15
N ASP A 118 -10.41 17.77 -15.86
CA ASP A 118 -11.18 16.67 -15.29
C ASP A 118 -10.29 15.40 -15.27
N ASN A 119 -10.08 14.81 -14.09
CA ASN A 119 -9.25 13.61 -13.91
C ASN A 119 -9.70 12.40 -14.76
N GLU A 120 -10.94 12.39 -15.25
CA GLU A 120 -11.50 11.28 -16.04
C GLU A 120 -11.43 11.48 -17.55
N LYS A 121 -11.38 12.72 -18.04
CA LYS A 121 -11.43 13.03 -19.48
C LYS A 121 -10.10 13.48 -20.07
N GLY A 122 -9.11 13.73 -19.21
CA GLY A 122 -7.79 14.20 -19.62
C GLY A 122 -7.83 15.60 -20.25
N VAL A 123 -6.65 16.12 -20.55
CA VAL A 123 -6.48 17.41 -21.23
C VAL A 123 -6.35 17.15 -22.72
N SER A 124 -7.14 17.84 -23.53
CA SER A 124 -7.03 17.83 -24.99
C SER A 124 -6.03 18.88 -25.49
N ALA A 125 -5.40 18.64 -26.64
CA ALA A 125 -4.46 19.58 -27.26
C ALA A 125 -5.05 20.99 -27.48
N SER A 126 -6.37 21.09 -27.76
CA SER A 126 -7.11 22.34 -27.90
C SER A 126 -7.21 23.16 -26.60
N GLN A 127 -7.10 22.51 -25.45
CA GLN A 127 -7.16 23.15 -24.13
C GLN A 127 -5.81 23.76 -23.72
N ILE A 128 -4.73 23.49 -24.46
CA ILE A 128 -3.43 24.06 -24.15
C ILE A 128 -3.42 25.56 -24.47
N SER A 129 -3.19 26.38 -23.44
CA SER A 129 -3.17 27.84 -23.51
C SER A 129 -1.77 28.43 -23.53
N SER A 130 -0.75 27.71 -23.04
CA SER A 130 0.64 28.11 -23.18
C SER A 130 1.62 26.95 -23.15
N MET A 131 2.56 26.94 -24.10
CA MET A 131 3.69 26.02 -24.10
C MET A 131 4.65 26.29 -22.93
N PRO A 132 5.25 25.24 -22.35
CA PRO A 132 6.18 25.37 -21.25
C PRO A 132 7.52 25.98 -21.70
N THR A 133 8.15 26.75 -20.81
CA THR A 133 9.52 27.26 -21.02
C THR A 133 10.55 26.20 -20.65
N ARG A 134 11.77 26.33 -21.20
CA ARG A 134 12.89 25.47 -20.83
C ARG A 134 13.12 25.45 -19.31
N GLU A 135 13.12 26.61 -18.66
CA GLU A 135 13.30 26.70 -17.20
C GLU A 135 12.16 25.98 -16.45
N GLY A 136 10.92 26.14 -16.90
CA GLY A 136 9.77 25.47 -16.34
C GLY A 136 9.88 23.95 -16.46
N LEU A 137 10.28 23.45 -17.63
CA LEU A 137 10.51 22.03 -17.86
C LEU A 137 11.64 21.49 -16.98
N GLU A 138 12.77 22.18 -16.87
CA GLU A 138 13.89 21.74 -16.04
C GLU A 138 13.54 21.70 -14.55
N LYS A 139 12.81 22.71 -14.04
CA LYS A 139 12.30 22.70 -12.66
C LYS A 139 11.35 21.53 -12.41
N MET A 140 10.44 21.27 -13.34
CA MET A 140 9.48 20.17 -13.19
C MET A 140 10.16 18.80 -13.31
N ILE A 141 11.10 18.62 -14.25
CA ILE A 141 11.90 17.39 -14.38
C ILE A 141 12.64 17.10 -13.07
N ASN A 142 13.25 18.12 -12.46
CA ASN A 142 13.93 17.97 -11.18
C ASN A 142 12.95 17.60 -10.06
N SER A 143 11.78 18.24 -10.00
CA SER A 143 10.74 17.92 -9.01
C SER A 143 10.25 16.47 -9.15
N VAL A 144 9.91 16.05 -10.38
CA VAL A 144 9.48 14.67 -10.68
C VAL A 144 10.58 13.68 -10.34
N LYS A 145 11.85 14.00 -10.63
CA LYS A 145 12.99 13.16 -10.25
C LYS A 145 13.09 13.00 -8.73
N THR A 146 13.01 14.08 -7.97
CA THR A 146 13.03 14.01 -6.49
C THR A 146 11.87 13.20 -5.94
N GLN A 147 10.67 13.35 -6.50
CA GLN A 147 9.51 12.56 -6.10
C GLN A 147 9.65 11.09 -6.46
N LEU A 148 10.19 10.79 -7.64
CA LEU A 148 10.49 9.42 -8.09
C LEU A 148 11.52 8.77 -7.18
N ASP A 149 12.59 9.48 -6.84
CA ASP A 149 13.63 8.98 -5.92
C ASP A 149 13.03 8.69 -4.53
N THR A 150 12.16 9.58 -4.04
CA THR A 150 11.44 9.39 -2.77
C THR A 150 10.50 8.18 -2.84
N ALA A 151 9.67 8.09 -3.88
CA ALA A 151 8.74 6.99 -4.09
C ALA A 151 9.46 5.64 -4.27
N SER A 152 10.58 5.63 -4.99
CA SER A 152 11.44 4.45 -5.20
C SER A 152 12.05 3.97 -3.89
N ASN A 153 12.64 4.88 -3.10
CA ASN A 153 13.22 4.54 -1.80
C ASN A 153 12.17 3.98 -0.85
N SER A 154 10.98 4.61 -0.79
CA SER A 154 9.88 4.05 -0.03
C SER A 154 9.51 2.67 -0.58
N GLN A 155 9.33 2.49 -1.90
CA GLN A 155 8.92 1.22 -2.52
C GLN A 155 9.82 0.05 -2.11
N GLN A 156 11.14 0.26 -2.08
CA GLN A 156 12.11 -0.74 -1.60
C GLN A 156 11.84 -1.12 -0.14
N MET A 157 11.57 -0.14 0.73
CA MET A 157 11.24 -0.37 2.13
C MET A 157 9.95 -1.17 2.31
N ASP A 158 8.91 -0.84 1.53
CA ASP A 158 7.64 -1.58 1.59
C ASP A 158 7.77 -3.00 1.10
N MET A 159 8.60 -3.25 0.08
CA MET A 159 8.86 -4.61 -0.40
C MET A 159 9.56 -5.44 0.68
N LEU A 160 10.53 -4.88 1.39
CA LEU A 160 11.15 -5.53 2.55
C LEU A 160 10.14 -5.78 3.67
N ARG A 161 9.25 -4.80 3.92
CA ARG A 161 8.19 -4.93 4.93
C ARG A 161 7.17 -6.01 4.54
N LEU A 162 6.75 -6.08 3.29
CA LEU A 162 5.87 -7.13 2.76
C LEU A 162 6.51 -8.51 2.91
N GLN A 163 7.79 -8.65 2.55
CA GLN A 163 8.53 -9.90 2.73
C GLN A 163 8.59 -10.29 4.21
N SER A 164 8.93 -9.35 5.09
CA SER A 164 8.97 -9.59 6.54
C SER A 164 7.59 -9.98 7.10
N MET A 165 6.52 -9.32 6.67
CA MET A 165 5.15 -9.62 7.09
C MET A 165 4.67 -10.95 6.56
N SER A 166 5.01 -11.29 5.31
CA SER A 166 4.73 -12.61 4.76
C SER A 166 5.43 -13.72 5.55
N ASN A 167 6.69 -13.49 5.95
CA ASN A 167 7.42 -14.43 6.79
C ASN A 167 6.77 -14.57 8.18
N LYS A 168 6.45 -13.45 8.85
CA LYS A 168 5.77 -13.46 10.16
C LYS A 168 4.39 -14.12 10.11
N ARG A 169 3.66 -13.94 9.01
CA ARG A 169 2.38 -14.59 8.74
C ARG A 169 2.58 -16.11 8.65
N ASN A 170 3.52 -16.56 7.82
CA ASN A 170 3.80 -17.99 7.64
C ASN A 170 4.24 -18.64 8.96
N GLU A 171 5.14 -18.00 9.71
CA GLU A 171 5.54 -18.47 11.05
C GLU A 171 4.35 -18.57 12.01
N ALA A 172 3.45 -17.58 12.01
CA ALA A 172 2.26 -17.61 12.85
C ALA A 172 1.29 -18.74 12.44
N PHE A 173 1.15 -19.01 11.14
CA PHE A 173 0.36 -20.16 10.64
C PHE A 173 0.99 -21.50 11.02
N ASP A 174 2.32 -21.62 10.95
CA ASP A 174 3.03 -22.83 11.35
C ASP A 174 2.89 -23.07 12.86
N VAL A 175 3.04 -22.02 13.68
CA VAL A 175 2.80 -22.09 15.13
C VAL A 175 1.36 -22.47 15.44
N MET A 176 0.37 -21.88 14.74
CA MET A 176 -1.04 -22.23 14.90
C MET A 176 -1.30 -23.69 14.53
N THR A 177 -0.78 -24.15 13.40
CA THR A 177 -0.96 -25.53 12.92
C THR A 177 -0.32 -26.51 13.90
N ASN A 178 0.88 -26.21 14.40
CA ASN A 178 1.55 -27.03 15.41
C ASN A 178 0.83 -27.02 16.75
N PHE A 179 0.23 -25.89 17.14
CA PHE A 179 -0.58 -25.80 18.35
C PHE A 179 -1.86 -26.63 18.24
N VAL A 180 -2.58 -26.55 17.12
CA VAL A 180 -3.78 -27.36 16.85
C VAL A 180 -3.44 -28.85 16.83
N LYS A 181 -2.33 -29.25 16.18
CA LYS A 181 -1.85 -30.64 16.19
C LYS A 181 -1.56 -31.12 17.62
N LYS A 182 -0.80 -30.35 18.41
CA LYS A 182 -0.54 -30.70 19.82
C LYS A 182 -1.81 -30.78 20.66
N MET A 183 -2.79 -29.93 20.40
CA MET A 183 -4.09 -29.99 21.07
C MET A 183 -4.87 -31.26 20.69
N GLN A 184 -4.86 -31.65 19.41
CA GLN A 184 -5.47 -32.89 18.93
C GLN A 184 -4.77 -34.12 19.51
N ASP A 185 -3.45 -34.13 19.56
CA ASP A 185 -2.67 -35.22 20.16
C ASP A 185 -2.91 -35.32 21.67
N SER A 186 -2.98 -34.18 22.38
CA SER A 186 -3.33 -34.13 23.81
C SER A 186 -4.73 -34.71 24.06
N ARG A 187 -5.74 -34.28 23.27
CA ARG A 187 -7.10 -34.82 23.35
C ARG A 187 -7.15 -36.31 23.04
N SER A 188 -6.43 -36.76 22.00
CA SER A 188 -6.31 -38.18 21.66
C SER A 188 -5.64 -39.00 22.77
N SER A 189 -4.62 -38.44 23.43
CA SER A 189 -3.93 -39.08 24.56
C SER A 189 -4.83 -39.18 25.80
N ILE A 190 -5.61 -38.14 26.10
CA ILE A 190 -6.60 -38.15 27.19
C ILE A 190 -7.70 -39.18 26.90
N ILE A 191 -8.27 -39.17 25.69
CA ILE A 191 -9.27 -40.17 25.27
C ILE A 191 -8.67 -41.58 25.26
N GLY A 192 -7.41 -41.72 24.85
CA GLY A 192 -6.67 -42.97 24.82
C GLY A 192 -6.42 -43.56 26.21
N ASN A 193 -6.09 -42.72 27.20
CA ASN A 193 -5.92 -43.15 28.59
C ASN A 193 -7.24 -43.42 29.33
N MET A 194 -8.38 -42.98 28.78
CA MET A 194 -9.71 -43.24 29.34
C MET A 194 -10.39 -44.50 28.75
N ARG A 195 -9.79 -45.15 27.76
CA ARG A 195 -10.27 -46.43 27.19
C ARG A 195 -9.52 -47.60 27.80
#